data_AF-A0AAE1KLH7-F1
#
_entry.id   AF-A0AAE1KLH7-F1
#
_cell.length_a   1.000
_cell.length_b   1.000
_cell.length_c   1.000
_cell.angle_alpha   90.00
_cell.angle_beta   90.00
_cell.angle_gamma   90.00
#
_symmetry.space_group_name_H-M   'P 1'
#
loop_
_entity.id
_entity.type
_entity.pdbx_description
1 polymer ?
#
loop_
_entity_poly.entity_id
_entity_poly.type
_entity_poly.pdbx_seq_one_letter_code
_entity_poly.pdbx_strand_id
1 'polypeptide(L)'
;MSCAASHIKRLDDIQRRALRLVEAIGPPTQPPPSHLDSLEHRRDVAALVVFHKALVQEVPHLTGLCQPPRVTTRVTRTVTNGGDTVEVPHSHSCQHQRTFVGRVSRMWNIFTTCIPNIREMNTQGVKLAAHKWRGMQPTPLTLVT
;
A
#
# COMPACT_ATOMS: atom_id res chain seq x y z
N MET A 1 -0.42 6.10 -10.69
CA MET A 1 0.83 6.65 -11.27
C MET A 1 1.79 5.49 -11.48
N SER A 2 1.89 4.99 -12.70
CA SER A 2 2.80 3.89 -13.04
C SER A 2 4.08 4.49 -13.62
N CYS A 3 5.15 4.51 -12.83
CA CYS A 3 6.49 4.66 -13.38
C CYS A 3 6.96 3.30 -13.91
N ALA A 4 7.70 3.29 -15.01
CA ALA A 4 8.36 2.07 -15.48
C ALA A 4 9.23 1.47 -14.35
N ALA A 5 9.28 0.15 -14.25
CA ALA A 5 10.08 -0.54 -13.24
C ALA A 5 11.56 -0.12 -13.29
N SER A 6 12.07 0.18 -14.49
CA SER A 6 13.41 0.74 -14.72
C SER A 6 13.61 2.10 -14.03
N HIS A 7 12.61 2.97 -14.04
CA HIS A 7 12.67 4.28 -13.39
C HIS A 7 12.64 4.14 -11.86
N ILE A 8 11.80 3.25 -11.32
CA ILE A 8 11.75 3.00 -9.86
C ILE A 8 13.10 2.46 -9.38
N LYS A 9 13.65 1.45 -10.08
CA LYS A 9 14.96 0.88 -9.78
C LYS A 9 16.06 1.95 -9.80
N ARG A 10 16.07 2.82 -10.81
CA ARG A 10 17.03 3.94 -10.91
C ARG A 10 16.92 4.89 -9.72
N LEU A 11 15.70 5.20 -9.26
CA LEU A 11 15.51 6.06 -8.08
C LEU A 11 15.99 5.36 -6.80
N ASP A 12 15.77 4.05 -6.64
CA ASP A 12 16.32 3.28 -5.53
C ASP A 12 17.87 3.24 -5.56
N ASP A 13 18.47 3.12 -6.74
CA ASP A 13 19.94 3.17 -6.91
C ASP A 13 20.50 4.55 -6.51
N ILE A 14 19.82 5.63 -6.91
CA ILE A 14 20.18 7.00 -6.53
C ILE A 14 20.11 7.17 -5.01
N GLN A 15 19.06 6.67 -4.37
CA GLN A 15 18.90 6.73 -2.91
C GLN A 15 19.97 5.93 -2.18
N ARG A 16 20.26 4.70 -2.62
CA ARG A 16 21.35 3.88 -2.07
C ARG A 16 22.70 4.58 -2.21
N ARG A 17 22.94 5.27 -3.33
CA ARG A 17 24.15 6.07 -3.52
C ARG A 17 24.21 7.26 -2.57
N ALA A 18 23.11 7.98 -2.39
CA ALA A 18 23.04 9.12 -1.48
C ALA A 18 23.32 8.70 -0.02
N LEU A 19 22.73 7.58 0.42
CA LEU A 19 23.02 7.02 1.75
C LEU A 19 24.50 6.74 1.96
N ARG A 20 25.15 6.06 1.00
CA ARG A 20 26.60 5.78 1.09
C ARG A 20 27.44 7.06 1.18
N LEU A 21 27.03 8.12 0.49
CA LEU A 21 27.72 9.42 0.56
C LEU A 21 27.55 10.06 1.95
N VAL A 22 26.37 9.97 2.55
CA VAL A 22 26.12 10.45 3.92
C VAL A 22 26.95 9.66 4.94
N GLU A 23 26.98 8.34 4.82
CA GLU A 23 27.79 7.46 5.69
C GLU A 23 29.29 7.73 5.55
N ALA A 24 29.76 8.11 4.36
CA ALA A 24 31.17 8.42 4.11
C ALA A 24 31.63 9.76 4.71
N ILE A 25 30.72 10.68 5.03
CA ILE A 25 31.05 12.02 5.58
C ILE A 25 31.36 11.98 7.09
N GLY A 26 31.05 10.86 7.77
CA GLY A 26 31.43 10.63 9.16
C GLY A 26 30.40 9.79 9.92
N PRO A 27 30.76 9.24 11.10
CA PRO A 27 29.85 8.42 11.88
C PRO A 27 28.60 9.24 12.26
N PRO A 28 27.40 8.76 11.92
CA PRO A 28 26.19 9.49 12.23
C PRO A 28 25.98 9.57 13.76
N THR A 29 25.54 10.73 14.26
CA THR A 29 25.17 10.94 15.67
C THR A 29 23.98 10.07 16.11
N GLN A 30 23.31 9.42 15.16
CA GLN A 30 22.23 8.47 15.37
C GLN A 30 22.57 7.14 14.69
N PRO A 31 22.11 5.98 15.21
CA PRO A 31 22.32 4.70 14.56
C PRO A 31 21.89 4.78 13.09
N PRO A 32 22.65 4.17 12.16
CA PRO A 32 22.32 4.23 10.74
C PRO A 32 20.87 3.75 10.56
N PRO A 33 20.05 4.44 9.74
CA PRO A 33 18.71 3.98 9.48
C PRO A 33 18.80 2.55 8.97
N SER A 34 18.29 1.62 9.77
CA SER A 34 18.22 0.20 9.43
C SER A 34 17.63 0.09 8.03
N HIS A 35 18.47 -0.25 7.05
CA HIS A 35 18.15 -0.53 5.65
C HIS A 35 16.90 0.19 5.11
N LEU A 36 17.07 1.30 4.37
CA LEU A 36 15.93 1.97 3.76
C LEU A 36 15.14 1.02 2.85
N ASP A 37 13.85 0.89 3.12
CA ASP A 37 12.93 0.14 2.26
C ASP A 37 12.87 0.74 0.85
N SER A 38 12.63 -0.13 -0.14
CA SER A 38 12.47 0.28 -1.52
C SER A 38 11.38 1.35 -1.67
N LEU A 39 11.51 2.20 -2.68
CA LEU A 39 10.49 3.20 -3.00
C LEU A 39 9.12 2.59 -3.25
N GLU A 40 9.07 1.41 -3.87
CA GLU A 40 7.82 0.70 -4.07
C GLU A 40 7.18 0.29 -2.74
N HIS A 41 7.96 -0.30 -1.83
CA HIS A 41 7.49 -0.67 -0.49
C HIS A 41 6.90 0.54 0.24
N ARG A 42 7.65 1.64 0.29
CA ARG A 42 7.21 2.86 1.00
C ARG A 42 5.97 3.49 0.36
N ARG A 43 5.86 3.46 -0.96
CA ARG A 43 4.66 3.95 -1.67
C ARG A 43 3.44 3.08 -1.36
N ASP A 44 3.62 1.77 -1.28
CA ASP A 44 2.53 0.83 -1.01
C ASP A 44 2.03 0.98 0.43
N VAL A 45 2.94 1.08 1.40
CA VAL A 45 2.59 1.37 2.81
C VAL A 45 1.85 2.70 2.92
N ALA A 46 2.36 3.77 2.29
CA ALA A 46 1.71 5.07 2.32
C ALA A 46 0.31 5.02 1.68
N ALA A 47 0.14 4.30 0.58
CA ALA A 47 -1.15 4.15 -0.09
C ALA A 47 -2.19 3.43 0.79
N LEU A 48 -1.79 2.35 1.50
CA LEU A 48 -2.68 1.66 2.45
C LEU A 48 -3.09 2.58 3.61
N VAL A 49 -2.16 3.39 4.13
CA VAL A 49 -2.47 4.37 5.18
C VAL A 49 -3.43 5.44 4.69
N VAL A 50 -3.27 5.94 3.46
CA VAL A 50 -4.21 6.90 2.87
C VAL A 50 -5.59 6.28 2.70
N PHE A 51 -5.69 5.02 2.27
CA PHE A 51 -6.96 4.32 2.17
C PHE A 51 -7.62 4.10 3.53
N HIS A 52 -6.87 3.77 4.58
CA HIS A 52 -7.41 3.71 5.94
C HIS A 52 -7.99 5.06 6.38
N LYS A 53 -7.26 6.15 6.13
CA LYS A 53 -7.75 7.50 6.44
C LYS A 53 -9.02 7.86 5.67
N ALA A 54 -9.11 7.47 4.41
CA ALA A 54 -10.27 7.73 3.58
C ALA A 54 -11.48 6.89 4.02
N LEU A 55 -11.29 5.57 4.18
CA LEU A 55 -12.38 4.60 4.33
C LEU A 55 -12.82 4.38 5.79
N VAL A 56 -11.89 4.49 6.75
CA VAL A 56 -12.15 4.16 8.16
C VAL A 56 -12.25 5.43 9.00
N GLN A 57 -11.34 6.39 8.78
CA GLN A 57 -11.35 7.66 9.51
C GLN A 57 -12.21 8.74 8.83
N GLU A 58 -12.74 8.46 7.64
CA GLU A 58 -13.65 9.34 6.87
C GLU A 58 -13.12 10.77 6.73
N VAL A 59 -11.82 10.92 6.50
CA VAL A 59 -11.16 12.22 6.43
C VAL A 59 -11.76 13.05 5.26
N PRO A 60 -12.34 14.25 5.50
CA PRO A 60 -13.16 14.95 4.50
C PRO A 60 -12.46 15.27 3.17
N HIS A 61 -11.18 15.65 3.21
CA HIS A 61 -10.42 15.98 2.00
C HIS A 61 -9.97 14.75 1.20
N LEU A 62 -10.19 13.53 1.73
CA LEU A 62 -9.90 12.25 1.06
C LEU A 62 -11.16 11.55 0.55
N THR A 63 -12.33 12.17 0.67
CA THR A 63 -13.63 11.62 0.25
C THR A 63 -13.64 11.17 -1.21
N GLY A 64 -12.94 11.86 -2.11
CA GLY A 64 -12.79 11.45 -3.51
C GLY A 64 -12.02 10.14 -3.74
N LEU A 65 -11.32 9.63 -2.71
CA LEU A 65 -10.65 8.33 -2.73
C LEU A 65 -11.50 7.22 -2.11
N CYS A 66 -12.59 7.55 -1.42
CA CYS A 66 -13.48 6.56 -0.84
C CYS A 66 -14.05 5.66 -1.93
N GLN A 67 -13.93 4.36 -1.72
CA GLN A 67 -14.49 3.35 -2.61
C GLN A 67 -15.70 2.74 -1.92
N PRO A 68 -16.78 2.45 -2.67
CA PRO A 68 -17.94 1.81 -2.09
C PRO A 68 -17.55 0.46 -1.46
N PRO A 69 -18.17 0.07 -0.34
CA PRO A 69 -17.98 -1.26 0.23
C PRO A 69 -18.31 -2.34 -0.80
N ARG A 70 -17.54 -3.44 -0.79
CA ARG A 70 -17.78 -4.55 -1.72
C ARG A 70 -19.04 -5.32 -1.30
N VAL A 71 -20.15 -5.04 -1.97
CA VAL A 71 -21.39 -5.82 -1.81
C VAL A 71 -21.19 -7.17 -2.49
N THR A 72 -21.04 -8.24 -1.71
CA THR A 72 -20.89 -9.59 -2.27
C THR A 72 -22.29 -10.18 -2.45
N THR A 73 -22.86 -10.10 -3.65
CA THR A 73 -24.24 -10.55 -3.94
C THR A 73 -24.39 -12.08 -3.96
N ARG A 74 -23.30 -12.85 -3.84
CA ARG A 74 -23.34 -14.33 -3.80
C ARG A 74 -22.94 -14.85 -2.43
N VAL A 75 -23.95 -15.20 -1.63
CA VAL A 75 -23.81 -16.03 -0.44
C VAL A 75 -23.59 -17.48 -0.89
N THR A 76 -22.33 -17.83 -1.20
CA THR A 76 -21.90 -19.23 -1.17
C THR A 76 -21.40 -19.55 0.23
N ARG A 77 -21.84 -20.70 0.76
CA ARG A 77 -21.99 -21.11 2.16
C ARG A 77 -20.76 -21.06 3.10
N THR A 78 -19.66 -20.41 2.74
CA THR A 78 -18.39 -20.55 3.48
C THR A 78 -17.46 -19.33 3.49
N VAL A 79 -17.84 -18.18 2.91
CA VAL A 79 -16.97 -16.98 2.91
C VAL A 79 -17.67 -15.83 3.61
N THR A 80 -17.41 -15.70 4.92
CA THR A 80 -17.69 -14.46 5.66
C THR A 80 -16.71 -13.40 5.18
N ASN A 81 -17.11 -12.62 4.18
CA ASN A 81 -16.29 -11.53 3.69
C ASN A 81 -16.21 -10.46 4.79
N GLY A 82 -15.01 -10.09 5.22
CA GLY A 82 -14.81 -9.03 6.21
C GLY A 82 -15.37 -7.71 5.68
N GLY A 83 -16.17 -7.01 6.50
CA GLY A 83 -16.88 -5.77 6.13
C GLY A 83 -15.99 -4.56 5.79
N ASP A 84 -14.69 -4.80 5.59
CA ASP A 84 -13.66 -3.79 5.29
C ASP A 84 -13.18 -3.85 3.83
N THR A 85 -13.66 -4.81 3.05
CA THR A 85 -13.33 -4.90 1.62
C THR A 85 -14.09 -3.86 0.79
N VAL A 86 -13.41 -3.31 -0.21
CA VAL A 86 -13.95 -2.28 -1.12
C VAL A 86 -14.13 -2.80 -2.53
N GLU A 87 -15.06 -2.18 -3.27
CA GLU A 87 -15.21 -2.43 -4.69
C GLU A 87 -13.93 -2.04 -5.43
N VAL A 88 -13.53 -2.88 -6.39
CA VAL A 88 -12.40 -2.60 -7.26
C VAL A 88 -12.98 -2.13 -8.59
N PRO A 89 -12.71 -0.88 -9.03
CA PRO A 89 -13.15 -0.41 -10.33
C PRO A 89 -12.75 -1.36 -11.45
N HIS A 90 -13.74 -1.92 -12.15
CA HIS A 90 -13.51 -2.87 -13.24
C HIS A 90 -13.41 -2.12 -14.56
N SER A 91 -12.22 -2.13 -15.16
CA SER A 91 -11.99 -1.65 -16.51
C SER A 91 -11.00 -2.55 -17.21
N HIS A 92 -11.30 -2.88 -18.45
CA HIS A 92 -10.41 -3.65 -19.33
C HIS A 92 -9.23 -2.82 -19.86
N SER A 93 -9.22 -1.50 -19.62
CA SER A 93 -8.08 -0.68 -20.04
C SER A 93 -6.91 -0.83 -19.05
N CYS A 94 -5.75 -1.24 -19.57
CA CYS A 94 -4.50 -1.34 -18.83
C CYS A 94 -4.16 -0.02 -18.10
N GLN A 95 -4.57 1.12 -18.67
CA GLN A 95 -4.40 2.44 -18.10
C GLN A 95 -5.22 2.64 -16.81
N HIS A 96 -6.49 2.23 -16.82
CA HIS A 96 -7.36 2.34 -15.65
C HIS A 96 -6.92 1.39 -14.52
N GLN A 97 -6.45 0.18 -14.87
CA GLN A 97 -5.91 -0.77 -13.90
C GLN A 97 -4.65 -0.24 -13.17
N ARG A 98 -3.91 0.68 -13.79
CA ARG A 98 -2.70 1.32 -13.23
C ARG A 98 -2.98 2.64 -12.51
N THR A 99 -4.26 3.03 -12.40
CA THR A 99 -4.66 4.17 -11.58
C THR A 99 -4.35 3.89 -10.11
N PHE A 100 -4.17 4.97 -9.34
CA PHE A 100 -3.94 4.86 -7.90
C PHE A 100 -5.08 4.07 -7.24
N VAL A 101 -6.33 4.44 -7.53
CA VAL A 101 -7.52 3.80 -6.95
C VAL A 101 -7.57 2.31 -7.29
N GLY A 102 -7.53 1.93 -8.57
CA GLY A 102 -7.67 0.51 -8.96
C GLY A 102 -6.57 -0.42 -8.41
N ARG A 103 -5.33 0.07 -8.32
CA ARG A 103 -4.20 -0.70 -7.72
C ARG A 103 -4.36 -0.81 -6.20
N VAL A 104 -4.67 0.30 -5.54
CA VAL A 104 -4.70 0.37 -4.09
C VAL A 104 -5.94 -0.30 -3.52
N SER A 105 -7.10 -0.26 -4.18
CA SER A 105 -8.29 -1.04 -3.80
C SER A 105 -8.02 -2.54 -3.77
N ARG A 106 -7.31 -3.08 -4.77
CA ARG A 106 -6.90 -4.49 -4.79
C ARG A 106 -5.95 -4.82 -3.64
N MET A 107 -4.94 -3.97 -3.45
CA MET A 107 -3.98 -4.13 -2.37
C MET A 107 -4.65 -4.04 -0.99
N TRP A 108 -5.60 -3.12 -0.82
CA TRP A 108 -6.41 -2.95 0.38
C TRP A 108 -7.19 -4.22 0.70
N ASN A 109 -7.89 -4.78 -0.28
CA ASN A 109 -8.66 -6.01 -0.08
C ASN A 109 -7.80 -7.19 0.40
N ILE A 110 -6.60 -7.36 -0.17
CA ILE A 110 -5.66 -8.39 0.28
C ILE A 110 -5.18 -8.06 1.71
N PHE A 111 -4.81 -6.82 1.96
CA PHE A 111 -4.36 -6.37 3.27
C PHE A 111 -5.42 -6.61 4.36
N THR A 112 -6.69 -6.28 4.11
CA THR A 112 -7.81 -6.49 5.05
C THR A 112 -8.13 -7.95 5.30
N THR A 113 -7.82 -8.85 4.35
CA THR A 113 -7.97 -10.29 4.60
C THR A 113 -6.87 -10.85 5.50
N CYS A 114 -5.68 -10.24 5.51
CA CYS A 114 -4.55 -10.70 6.31
C CYS A 114 -4.48 -10.04 7.70
N ILE A 115 -4.99 -8.82 7.83
CA ILE A 115 -4.91 -8.02 9.06
C ILE A 115 -6.33 -7.79 9.60
N PRO A 116 -6.72 -8.48 10.70
CA PRO A 116 -8.01 -8.26 11.33
C PRO A 116 -8.05 -6.90 12.08
N ASN A 117 -9.27 -6.41 12.35
CA ASN A 117 -9.55 -5.25 13.20
C ASN A 117 -8.93 -3.92 12.73
N ILE A 118 -8.80 -3.71 11.42
CA ILE A 118 -8.24 -2.47 10.86
C ILE A 118 -9.05 -1.23 11.28
N ARG A 119 -10.35 -1.38 11.53
CA ARG A 119 -11.21 -0.29 12.04
C ARG A 119 -10.80 0.23 13.41
N GLU A 120 -10.30 -0.64 14.28
CA GLU A 120 -9.89 -0.30 15.65
C GLU A 120 -8.47 0.29 15.68
N MET A 121 -7.69 0.09 14.62
CA MET A 121 -6.33 0.58 14.54
C MET A 121 -6.28 2.09 14.30
N ASN A 122 -5.44 2.78 15.06
CA ASN A 122 -5.03 4.13 14.71
C ASN A 122 -4.11 4.12 13.47
N THR A 123 -3.86 5.30 12.89
CA THR A 123 -3.04 5.45 11.68
C THR A 123 -1.63 4.85 11.81
N GLN A 124 -1.02 4.95 13.00
CA GLN A 124 0.33 4.41 13.23
C GLN A 124 0.32 2.88 13.31
N GLY A 125 -0.73 2.30 13.93
CA GLY A 125 -0.96 0.85 13.96
C GLY A 125 -1.10 0.29 12.55
N VAL A 126 -1.91 0.94 11.70
CA VAL A 126 -2.05 0.53 10.29
C VAL A 126 -0.74 0.67 9.53
N LYS A 127 0.01 1.76 9.73
CA LYS A 127 1.32 1.94 9.09
C LYS A 127 2.28 0.80 9.45
N LEU A 128 2.35 0.42 10.72
CA LEU A 128 3.22 -0.68 11.18
C LEU A 128 2.76 -2.03 10.63
N ALA A 129 1.45 -2.30 10.64
CA ALA A 129 0.88 -3.53 10.07
C ALA A 129 1.13 -3.62 8.56
N ALA A 130 0.92 -2.52 7.83
CA ALA A 130 1.17 -2.42 6.40
C ALA A 130 2.65 -2.61 6.07
N HIS A 131 3.56 -2.03 6.86
CA HIS A 131 5.01 -2.22 6.71
C HIS A 131 5.40 -3.70 6.84
N LYS A 132 4.99 -4.36 7.93
CA LYS A 132 5.25 -5.78 8.15
C LYS A 132 4.62 -6.65 7.05
N TRP A 133 3.35 -6.42 6.74
CA TRP A 133 2.63 -7.14 5.70
C TRP A 133 3.33 -7.01 4.35
N ARG A 134 3.72 -5.79 3.96
CA ARG A 134 4.37 -5.55 2.66
C ARG A 134 5.75 -6.19 2.59
N GLY A 135 6.49 -6.26 3.70
CA GLY A 135 7.78 -6.95 3.79
C GLY A 135 7.70 -8.45 3.56
N MET A 136 6.55 -9.09 3.84
CA MET A 136 6.32 -10.51 3.57
C MET A 136 5.91 -10.81 2.12
N GLN A 137 5.57 -9.79 1.33
CA GLN A 137 5.10 -9.97 -0.05
C GLN A 137 6.23 -9.92 -1.08
N PRO A 138 6.15 -10.70 -2.17
CA PRO A 138 7.11 -10.60 -3.26
C PRO A 138 7.09 -9.21 -3.92
N THR A 139 8.22 -8.81 -4.52
CA THR A 139 8.36 -7.57 -5.29
C THR A 139 8.65 -7.92 -6.76
N PRO A 140 7.91 -7.36 -7.75
CA PRO A 140 6.76 -6.47 -7.61
C PRO A 140 5.50 -7.22 -7.13
N LEU A 141 4.53 -6.49 -6.55
CA LEU A 141 3.20 -7.08 -6.30
C LEU A 141 2.54 -7.37 -7.64
N THR A 142 2.62 -8.62 -8.09
CA THR A 142 1.81 -9.13 -9.19
C THR A 142 0.37 -9.25 -8.71
N LEU A 143 -0.34 -8.11 -8.69
CA LEU A 143 -1.80 -8.07 -8.56
C LEU A 143 -2.41 -8.51 -9.90
N VAL A 144 -2.22 -9.78 -10.25
CA VAL A 144 -2.78 -10.36 -11.48
C VAL A 144 -4.31 -10.33 -11.39
N THR A 145 -4.87 -10.01 -12.54
CA THR A 145 -6.27 -9.72 -12.92
C THR A 145 -7.33 -10.64 -12.33
#